data_AF-A0A8H2W2I0-F1
#
_entry.id   AF-A0A8H2W2I0-F1
#
_cell.length_a   1.000
_cell.length_b   1.000
_cell.length_c   1.000
_cell.angle_alpha   90.00
_cell.angle_beta   90.00
_cell.angle_gamma   90.00
#
_symmetry.space_group_name_H-M   'P 1'
#
loop_
_entity.id
_entity.type
_entity.pdbx_description
1 polymer ?
#
loop_
_entity_poly.entity_id
_entity_poly.type
_entity_poly.pdbx_seq_one_letter_code
_entity_poly.pdbx_strand_id
1 'polypeptide(L)'
;MKFSSVLFVLSTLTFSTALPVTRRGFISGLAVREGNSTLALFSNSTSSSTSSISSSSAKPTTEINLESLKEDAAAKKATSVSGFANDANTVSAALNKLPSMTDRSDIASLAGKAFNAESDEDSQRSVLFAAAGSAGSSANSKIVKNTPAVLKGLKAIMVNPSIISVKYNVATIEAARNPNILPSITQLSNAALSAMNLAPTARKFPATGQY
;
A
#
# COMPACT_ATOMS: atom_id res chain seq x y z
N MET A 1 16.74 -6.12 59.55
CA MET A 1 17.54 -5.91 58.32
C MET A 1 17.99 -7.27 57.79
N LYS A 2 17.44 -7.71 56.65
CA LYS A 2 17.93 -8.86 55.87
C LYS A 2 17.65 -8.55 54.40
N PHE A 3 18.70 -8.26 53.64
CA PHE A 3 18.63 -8.07 52.19
C PHE A 3 18.93 -9.41 51.53
N SER A 4 17.96 -9.99 50.81
CA SER A 4 18.19 -11.14 49.94
C SER A 4 18.46 -10.65 48.52
N SER A 5 19.68 -10.89 48.06
CA SER A 5 20.15 -10.63 46.70
C SER A 5 19.53 -11.61 45.71
N VAL A 6 18.83 -11.09 44.69
CA VAL A 6 18.40 -11.87 43.52
C VAL A 6 19.45 -11.70 42.43
N LEU A 7 20.11 -12.80 42.09
CA LEU A 7 21.15 -12.89 41.08
C LEU A 7 20.51 -12.86 39.67
N PHE A 8 20.83 -11.82 38.90
CA PHE A 8 20.47 -11.71 37.48
C PHE A 8 21.48 -12.48 36.63
N VAL A 9 21.06 -13.55 35.95
CA VAL A 9 21.88 -14.23 34.94
C VAL A 9 21.48 -13.71 33.56
N LEU A 10 22.33 -12.83 33.03
CA LEU A 10 22.20 -12.25 31.69
C LEU A 10 22.98 -13.12 30.70
N SER A 11 22.28 -13.92 29.89
CA SER A 11 22.90 -14.73 28.83
C SER A 11 22.64 -14.07 27.48
N THR A 12 23.65 -13.41 26.92
CA THR A 12 23.63 -12.83 25.57
C THR A 12 24.03 -13.90 24.55
N LEU A 13 23.03 -14.43 23.85
CA LEU A 13 23.24 -15.34 22.71
C LEU A 13 23.37 -14.51 21.44
N THR A 14 24.59 -14.39 20.91
CA THR A 14 24.85 -13.74 19.61
C THR A 14 24.88 -14.80 18.52
N PHE A 15 23.97 -14.68 17.55
CA PHE A 15 24.02 -15.46 16.31
C PHE A 15 24.64 -14.58 15.22
N SER A 16 25.84 -14.97 14.78
CA SER A 16 26.52 -14.40 13.62
C SER A 16 26.23 -15.30 12.42
N THR A 17 25.48 -14.82 11.44
CA THR A 17 25.25 -15.53 10.17
C THR A 17 25.99 -14.80 9.04
N ALA A 18 27.05 -15.44 8.56
CA ALA A 18 27.83 -15.02 7.41
C ALA A 18 27.01 -15.20 6.12
N LEU A 19 27.00 -14.18 5.25
CA LEU A 19 26.43 -14.22 3.91
C LEU A 19 27.48 -14.80 2.93
N PRO A 20 27.14 -15.78 2.07
CA PRO A 20 28.02 -16.16 0.97
C PRO A 20 27.94 -15.15 -0.18
N VAL A 21 29.13 -14.69 -0.60
CA VAL A 21 29.38 -13.91 -1.82
C VAL A 21 29.50 -14.90 -2.99
N THR A 22 28.62 -14.80 -3.98
CA THR A 22 28.77 -15.49 -5.28
C THR A 22 29.07 -14.47 -6.38
N ARG A 23 30.25 -14.58 -6.99
CA ARG A 23 30.67 -13.78 -8.15
C ARG A 23 31.13 -14.71 -9.29
N ARG A 24 30.45 -14.53 -10.44
CA ARG A 24 30.82 -14.76 -11.86
C ARG A 24 31.47 -16.09 -12.31
N GLY A 25 30.80 -16.72 -13.27
CA GLY A 25 31.43 -17.47 -14.36
C GLY A 25 30.88 -16.97 -15.71
N PHE A 26 31.78 -16.50 -16.58
CA PHE A 26 31.55 -16.11 -17.97
C PHE A 26 31.87 -17.34 -18.84
N ILE A 27 31.00 -17.74 -19.76
CA ILE A 27 31.36 -18.65 -20.87
C ILE A 27 30.64 -18.18 -22.14
N SER A 28 31.44 -17.87 -23.16
CA SER A 28 31.03 -17.63 -24.55
C SER A 28 31.09 -18.94 -25.34
N GLY A 29 30.23 -19.08 -26.38
CA GLY A 29 30.35 -20.11 -27.43
C GLY A 29 29.03 -20.88 -27.63
N LEU A 30 28.10 -20.54 -28.53
CA LEU A 30 28.14 -20.50 -30.01
C LEU A 30 27.88 -21.86 -30.69
N ALA A 31 26.61 -22.13 -31.06
CA ALA A 31 26.15 -22.80 -32.30
C ALA A 31 24.59 -22.74 -32.32
N VAL A 32 23.97 -21.82 -33.08
CA VAL A 32 23.39 -22.02 -34.43
C VAL A 32 22.33 -23.14 -34.48
N ARG A 33 21.05 -22.77 -34.66
CA ARG A 33 20.33 -22.92 -35.95
C ARG A 33 18.82 -22.55 -35.86
N GLU A 34 18.47 -21.55 -36.68
CA GLU A 34 17.22 -21.24 -37.42
C GLU A 34 15.83 -21.44 -36.78
N GLY A 35 15.01 -20.37 -36.81
CA GLY A 35 13.56 -20.54 -36.66
C GLY A 35 12.69 -19.30 -36.41
N ASN A 36 12.80 -18.28 -37.27
CA ASN A 36 11.78 -17.28 -37.59
C ASN A 36 11.41 -16.16 -36.57
N SER A 37 11.92 -14.98 -36.92
CA SER A 37 11.60 -13.60 -36.50
C SER A 37 10.10 -13.28 -36.49
N THR A 38 9.59 -12.38 -35.63
CA THR A 38 9.70 -10.92 -35.80
C THR A 38 9.50 -10.15 -34.49
N LEU A 39 10.60 -9.61 -33.95
CA LEU A 39 10.60 -8.47 -33.04
C LEU A 39 11.74 -7.55 -33.48
N ALA A 40 11.40 -6.49 -34.20
CA ALA A 40 12.35 -5.45 -34.58
C ALA A 40 12.20 -4.27 -33.61
N LEU A 41 13.14 -4.17 -32.68
CA LEU A 41 13.59 -2.90 -32.13
C LEU A 41 14.86 -2.48 -32.89
N PHE A 42 15.02 -1.16 -33.02
CA PHE A 42 16.26 -0.37 -32.99
C PHE A 42 16.53 0.56 -34.19
N SER A 43 16.56 1.84 -33.82
CA SER A 43 17.60 2.84 -34.13
C SER A 43 17.55 3.66 -35.43
N ASN A 44 17.25 4.95 -35.21
CA ASN A 44 18.12 6.11 -35.50
C ASN A 44 18.97 6.09 -36.78
N SER A 45 18.63 6.97 -37.73
CA SER A 45 19.61 7.69 -38.57
C SER A 45 19.01 8.96 -39.17
N THR A 46 19.88 9.97 -39.26
CA THR A 46 19.66 11.35 -39.69
C THR A 46 20.09 11.53 -41.15
N SER A 47 19.38 12.44 -41.85
CA SER A 47 19.77 13.22 -43.05
C SER A 47 19.38 12.77 -44.48
N SER A 48 18.38 13.50 -44.99
CA SER A 48 18.28 14.23 -46.27
C SER A 48 18.32 13.50 -47.63
N SER A 49 17.19 13.53 -48.37
CA SER A 49 17.03 14.38 -49.57
C SER A 49 15.55 14.46 -50.06
N THR A 50 15.08 15.71 -50.14
CA THR A 50 14.08 16.33 -51.03
C THR A 50 13.32 15.53 -52.09
N SER A 51 11.97 15.61 -52.05
CA SER A 51 11.14 16.23 -53.10
C SER A 51 9.74 16.60 -52.59
N SER A 52 9.33 17.81 -52.91
CA SER A 52 8.16 18.61 -52.51
C SER A 52 6.79 18.12 -52.97
N ILE A 53 5.71 18.47 -52.23
CA ILE A 53 4.56 19.31 -52.66
C ILE A 53 3.50 19.43 -51.53
N SER A 54 3.32 20.67 -51.03
CA SER A 54 2.13 21.37 -50.45
C SER A 54 1.07 20.62 -49.59
N SER A 55 0.40 21.16 -48.57
CA SER A 55 0.45 22.39 -47.79
C SER A 55 -0.72 22.29 -46.81
N SER A 56 -0.48 22.21 -45.50
CA SER A 56 -1.40 22.64 -44.43
C SER A 56 -0.72 22.43 -43.09
N SER A 57 0.00 23.46 -42.68
CA SER A 57 0.53 23.60 -41.33
C SER A 57 -0.64 23.68 -40.33
N ALA A 58 -0.97 22.56 -39.68
CA ALA A 58 -1.64 22.57 -38.40
C ALA A 58 -0.65 22.05 -37.35
N LYS A 59 0.06 22.98 -36.72
CA LYS A 59 0.77 22.74 -35.46
C LYS A 59 -0.24 22.15 -34.48
N PRO A 60 -0.02 20.96 -33.87
CA PRO A 60 -0.82 20.57 -32.72
C PRO A 60 -0.32 21.43 -31.56
N THR A 61 -0.86 22.65 -31.43
CA THR A 61 -0.94 23.30 -30.14
C THR A 61 -2.00 22.55 -29.36
N THR A 62 -1.61 21.41 -28.79
CA THR A 62 -2.26 20.92 -27.59
C THR A 62 -1.95 21.97 -26.53
N GLU A 63 -2.79 23.00 -26.43
CA GLU A 63 -2.86 23.77 -25.20
C GLU A 63 -3.19 22.75 -24.13
N ILE A 64 -2.17 22.33 -23.39
CA ILE A 64 -2.36 21.62 -22.15
C ILE A 64 -3.02 22.67 -21.25
N ASN A 65 -4.34 22.64 -21.21
CA ASN A 65 -5.09 23.50 -20.32
C ASN A 65 -4.75 23.05 -18.90
N LEU A 66 -3.89 23.82 -18.26
CA LEU A 66 -3.38 23.51 -16.93
C LEU A 66 -4.52 23.37 -15.91
N GLU A 67 -5.65 24.03 -16.18
CA GLU A 67 -6.86 23.97 -15.37
C GLU A 67 -7.59 22.64 -15.52
N SER A 68 -7.70 22.10 -16.74
CA SER A 68 -8.31 20.76 -16.95
C SER A 68 -7.46 19.64 -16.33
N LEU A 69 -6.13 19.79 -16.29
CA LEU A 69 -5.24 18.84 -15.61
C LEU A 69 -5.37 18.92 -14.08
N LYS A 70 -5.56 20.12 -13.53
CA LYS A 70 -5.81 20.30 -12.09
C LYS A 70 -7.16 19.71 -11.70
N GLU A 71 -8.17 19.85 -12.55
CA GLU A 71 -9.52 19.32 -12.31
C GLU A 71 -9.53 17.77 -12.31
N ASP A 72 -8.85 17.13 -13.28
CA ASP A 72 -8.67 15.66 -13.31
C ASP A 72 -7.84 15.15 -12.11
N ALA A 73 -6.79 15.89 -11.72
CA ALA A 73 -5.99 15.57 -10.54
C ALA A 73 -6.79 15.71 -9.23
N ALA A 74 -7.66 16.72 -9.12
CA ALA A 74 -8.55 16.90 -7.97
C ALA A 74 -9.62 15.81 -7.91
N ALA A 75 -10.18 15.41 -9.05
CA ALA A 75 -11.15 14.31 -9.15
C ALA A 75 -10.54 12.97 -8.68
N LYS A 76 -9.35 12.61 -9.19
CA LYS A 76 -8.63 11.38 -8.77
C LYS A 76 -8.32 11.36 -7.26
N LYS A 77 -7.99 12.51 -6.68
CA LYS A 77 -7.73 12.63 -5.24
C LYS A 77 -9.01 12.54 -4.41
N ALA A 78 -10.12 13.13 -4.88
CA ALA A 78 -11.43 12.97 -4.24
C ALA A 78 -11.91 11.50 -4.27
N THR A 79 -11.69 10.79 -5.38
CA THR A 79 -11.94 9.34 -5.46
C THR A 79 -11.09 8.57 -4.45
N SER A 80 -9.84 8.96 -4.25
CA SER A 80 -8.94 8.32 -3.27
C SER A 80 -9.45 8.49 -1.83
N VAL A 81 -10.07 9.61 -1.47
CA VAL A 81 -10.71 9.78 -0.14
C VAL A 81 -11.85 8.78 0.05
N SER A 82 -12.70 8.62 -0.97
CA SER A 82 -13.82 7.67 -0.89
C SER A 82 -13.37 6.21 -0.88
N GLY A 83 -12.33 5.87 -1.67
CA GLY A 83 -11.68 4.57 -1.62
C GLY A 83 -11.17 4.28 -0.22
N PHE A 84 -10.51 5.27 0.40
CA PHE A 84 -9.84 5.08 1.69
C PHE A 84 -10.85 4.78 2.77
N ALA A 85 -12.00 5.44 2.72
CA ALA A 85 -13.09 5.15 3.62
C ALA A 85 -13.76 3.79 3.37
N ASN A 86 -13.90 3.37 2.11
CA ASN A 86 -14.53 2.09 1.77
C ASN A 86 -13.66 0.90 2.20
N ASP A 87 -12.36 0.99 1.97
CA ASP A 87 -11.41 -0.04 2.38
C ASP A 87 -11.32 -0.10 3.90
N ALA A 88 -11.26 1.06 4.56
CA ALA A 88 -11.27 1.12 6.00
C ALA A 88 -12.53 0.48 6.61
N ASN A 89 -13.69 0.68 6.00
CA ASN A 89 -14.94 0.03 6.40
C ASN A 89 -14.93 -1.48 6.13
N THR A 90 -14.35 -1.92 5.01
CA THR A 90 -14.22 -3.33 4.66
C THR A 90 -13.36 -4.07 5.69
N VAL A 91 -12.20 -3.51 6.04
CA VAL A 91 -11.33 -4.06 7.09
C VAL A 91 -12.05 -4.05 8.43
N SER A 92 -12.70 -2.93 8.80
CA SER A 92 -13.44 -2.85 10.07
C SER A 92 -14.56 -3.90 10.18
N ALA A 93 -15.35 -4.07 9.12
CA ALA A 93 -16.43 -5.04 9.06
C ALA A 93 -15.90 -6.48 9.19
N ALA A 94 -14.78 -6.78 8.53
CA ALA A 94 -14.14 -8.09 8.62
C ALA A 94 -13.63 -8.38 10.04
N LEU A 95 -12.88 -7.45 10.65
CA LEU A 95 -12.40 -7.58 12.03
C LEU A 95 -13.54 -7.76 13.01
N ASN A 96 -14.66 -7.11 12.72
CA ASN A 96 -15.84 -7.21 13.53
C ASN A 96 -16.57 -8.57 13.42
N LYS A 97 -16.53 -9.18 12.23
CA LYS A 97 -17.23 -10.43 11.95
C LYS A 97 -16.40 -11.67 12.31
N LEU A 98 -15.09 -11.64 12.05
CA LEU A 98 -14.17 -12.78 12.18
C LEU A 98 -14.28 -13.50 13.54
N PRO A 99 -14.35 -12.83 14.71
CA PRO A 99 -14.44 -13.51 16.01
C PRO A 99 -15.69 -14.39 16.20
N SER A 100 -16.76 -14.13 15.44
CA SER A 100 -18.02 -14.90 15.51
C SER A 100 -18.06 -16.10 14.56
N MET A 101 -17.04 -16.26 13.71
CA MET A 101 -17.03 -17.28 12.65
C MET A 101 -16.39 -18.57 13.14
N THR A 102 -16.90 -19.69 12.64
CA THR A 102 -16.40 -21.04 12.95
C THR A 102 -15.95 -21.79 11.70
N ASP A 103 -16.53 -21.49 10.54
CA ASP A 103 -16.14 -22.10 9.28
C ASP A 103 -14.77 -21.59 8.82
N ARG A 104 -13.85 -22.54 8.56
CA ARG A 104 -12.46 -22.24 8.22
C ARG A 104 -12.31 -21.62 6.83
N SER A 105 -13.13 -22.04 5.87
CA SER A 105 -13.10 -21.50 4.51
C SER A 105 -13.57 -20.05 4.51
N ASP A 106 -14.67 -19.78 5.21
CA ASP A 106 -15.22 -18.43 5.31
C ASP A 106 -14.28 -17.49 6.06
N ILE A 107 -13.63 -17.96 7.14
CA ILE A 107 -12.61 -17.19 7.87
C ILE A 107 -11.47 -16.78 6.93
N ALA A 108 -10.92 -17.75 6.16
CA ALA A 108 -9.83 -17.47 5.24
C ALA A 108 -10.25 -16.49 4.14
N SER A 109 -11.45 -16.68 3.57
CA SER A 109 -12.01 -15.81 2.55
C SER A 109 -12.21 -14.37 3.03
N LEU A 110 -12.84 -14.20 4.20
CA LEU A 110 -13.08 -12.87 4.78
C LEU A 110 -11.77 -12.17 5.19
N ALA A 111 -10.81 -12.91 5.77
CA ALA A 111 -9.49 -12.38 6.07
C ALA A 111 -8.74 -11.97 4.79
N GLY A 112 -8.87 -12.73 3.71
CA GLY A 112 -8.32 -12.39 2.39
C GLY A 112 -8.93 -11.11 1.80
N LYS A 113 -10.25 -10.97 1.89
CA LYS A 113 -10.92 -9.73 1.48
C LYS A 113 -10.41 -8.51 2.26
N ALA A 114 -10.27 -8.64 3.57
CA ALA A 114 -9.73 -7.59 4.42
C ALA A 114 -8.25 -7.29 4.11
N PHE A 115 -7.45 -8.32 3.81
CA PHE A 115 -6.05 -8.15 3.44
C PHE A 115 -5.88 -7.32 2.17
N ASN A 116 -6.71 -7.61 1.16
CA ASN A 116 -6.71 -6.85 -0.09
C ASN A 116 -7.15 -5.40 0.16
N ALA A 117 -8.23 -5.19 0.92
CA ALA A 117 -8.68 -3.85 1.27
C ALA A 117 -7.60 -3.05 2.03
N GLU A 118 -6.90 -3.64 3.01
CA GLU A 118 -5.80 -2.97 3.72
C GLU A 118 -4.59 -2.68 2.78
N SER A 119 -4.39 -3.48 1.73
CA SER A 119 -3.34 -3.23 0.74
C SER A 119 -3.70 -2.06 -0.19
N ASP A 120 -4.98 -1.97 -0.59
CA ASP A 120 -5.51 -0.85 -1.36
C ASP A 120 -5.54 0.44 -0.52
N GLU A 121 -5.81 0.30 0.79
CA GLU A 121 -5.73 1.35 1.79
C GLU A 121 -4.34 2.03 1.78
N ASP A 122 -3.25 1.25 1.74
CA ASP A 122 -1.88 1.79 1.67
C ASP A 122 -1.57 2.50 0.34
N SER A 123 -2.13 2.00 -0.77
CA SER A 123 -1.99 2.62 -2.09
C SER A 123 -2.66 4.00 -2.13
N GLN A 124 -3.87 4.09 -1.58
CA GLN A 124 -4.62 5.34 -1.50
C GLN A 124 -4.01 6.33 -0.51
N ARG A 125 -3.47 5.84 0.62
CA ARG A 125 -2.66 6.66 1.54
C ARG A 125 -1.55 7.40 0.80
N SER A 126 -0.82 6.72 -0.10
CA SER A 126 0.26 7.37 -0.86
C SER A 126 -0.24 8.55 -1.70
N VAL A 127 -1.37 8.39 -2.39
CA VAL A 127 -1.99 9.45 -3.20
C VAL A 127 -2.45 10.62 -2.32
N LEU A 128 -3.10 10.31 -1.20
CA LEU A 128 -3.62 11.33 -0.29
C LEU A 128 -2.50 12.05 0.47
N PHE A 129 -1.41 11.38 0.80
CA PHE A 129 -0.25 12.03 1.39
C PHE A 129 0.42 12.98 0.40
N ALA A 130 0.56 12.58 -0.87
CA ALA A 130 1.04 13.49 -1.92
C ALA A 130 0.16 14.73 -2.08
N ALA A 131 -1.16 14.60 -1.88
CA ALA A 131 -2.09 15.72 -1.88
C ALA A 131 -2.01 16.59 -0.62
N ALA A 132 -1.95 15.97 0.56
CA ALA A 132 -1.91 16.65 1.85
C ALA A 132 -0.58 17.36 2.13
N GLY A 133 0.51 16.89 1.53
CA GLY A 133 1.85 17.41 1.79
C GLY A 133 2.24 17.32 3.27
N SER A 134 2.94 18.34 3.75
CA SER A 134 3.47 18.37 5.12
C SER A 134 2.37 18.26 6.19
N ALA A 135 1.17 18.80 5.93
CA ALA A 135 0.03 18.74 6.84
C ALA A 135 -0.42 17.29 7.16
N GLY A 136 -0.18 16.35 6.22
CA GLY A 136 -0.52 14.94 6.40
C GLY A 136 0.56 14.09 7.07
N SER A 137 1.76 14.63 7.36
CA SER A 137 2.95 13.81 7.68
C SER A 137 2.79 12.95 8.93
N SER A 138 2.22 13.51 10.01
CA SER A 138 2.01 12.78 11.26
C SER A 138 1.02 11.62 11.09
N ALA A 139 -0.09 11.86 10.39
CA ALA A 139 -1.08 10.84 10.09
C ALA A 139 -0.52 9.75 9.18
N ASN A 140 0.16 10.13 8.10
CA ASN A 140 0.82 9.20 7.17
C ASN A 140 1.84 8.30 7.89
N SER A 141 2.68 8.88 8.77
CA SER A 141 3.68 8.12 9.53
C SER A 141 3.03 7.06 10.42
N LYS A 142 1.91 7.38 11.09
CA LYS A 142 1.17 6.40 11.90
C LYS A 142 0.59 5.28 11.07
N ILE A 143 0.04 5.56 9.88
CA ILE A 143 -0.50 4.53 8.99
C ILE A 143 0.64 3.60 8.55
N VAL A 144 1.71 4.14 7.94
CA VAL A 144 2.86 3.35 7.45
C VAL A 144 3.47 2.48 8.55
N LYS A 145 3.58 3.01 9.78
CA LYS A 145 4.15 2.27 10.91
C LYS A 145 3.30 1.08 11.36
N ASN A 146 1.97 1.19 11.26
CA ASN A 146 1.04 0.21 11.86
C ASN A 146 0.40 -0.75 10.86
N THR A 147 0.26 -0.37 9.58
CA THR A 147 -0.28 -1.23 8.51
C THR A 147 0.42 -2.59 8.39
N PRO A 148 1.75 -2.72 8.57
CA PRO A 148 2.40 -4.04 8.56
C PRO A 148 1.87 -5.02 9.61
N ALA A 149 1.45 -4.54 10.78
CA ALA A 149 0.84 -5.40 11.81
C ALA A 149 -0.54 -5.90 11.36
N VAL A 150 -1.32 -5.05 10.69
CA VAL A 150 -2.63 -5.40 10.14
C VAL A 150 -2.50 -6.47 9.07
N LEU A 151 -1.68 -6.21 8.04
CA LEU A 151 -1.44 -7.14 6.94
C LEU A 151 -0.87 -8.48 7.43
N LYS A 152 0.08 -8.46 8.37
CA LYS A 152 0.63 -9.68 8.96
C LYS A 152 -0.43 -10.50 9.70
N GLY A 153 -1.27 -9.84 10.51
CA GLY A 153 -2.34 -10.50 11.25
C GLY A 153 -3.39 -11.14 10.32
N LEU A 154 -3.86 -10.40 9.32
CA LEU A 154 -4.82 -10.89 8.33
C LEU A 154 -4.25 -12.07 7.54
N LYS A 155 -2.99 -11.97 7.09
CA LYS A 155 -2.31 -13.07 6.41
C LYS A 155 -2.16 -14.31 7.30
N ALA A 156 -1.89 -14.13 8.59
CA ALA A 156 -1.81 -15.25 9.52
C ALA A 156 -3.17 -15.96 9.70
N ILE A 157 -4.28 -15.21 9.71
CA ILE A 157 -5.64 -15.77 9.73
C ILE A 157 -5.93 -16.52 8.43
N MET A 158 -5.54 -15.99 7.27
CA MET A 158 -5.70 -16.66 5.98
C MET A 158 -4.95 -18.01 5.93
N VAL A 159 -3.71 -18.03 6.40
CA VAL A 159 -2.85 -19.23 6.38
C VAL A 159 -3.30 -20.27 7.42
N ASN A 160 -3.75 -19.83 8.59
CA ASN A 160 -4.29 -20.71 9.62
C ASN A 160 -5.67 -20.20 10.10
N PRO A 161 -6.75 -20.55 9.39
CA PRO A 161 -8.09 -20.05 9.68
C PRO A 161 -8.74 -20.85 10.80
N SER A 162 -8.20 -20.74 12.01
CA SER A 162 -8.74 -21.35 13.24
C SER A 162 -9.21 -20.27 14.20
N ILE A 163 -10.16 -20.61 15.08
CA ILE A 163 -10.70 -19.71 16.11
C ILE A 163 -9.57 -19.12 16.98
N ILE A 164 -8.57 -19.93 17.34
CA ILE A 164 -7.41 -19.49 18.13
C ILE A 164 -6.59 -18.45 17.37
N SER A 165 -6.30 -18.71 16.09
CA SER A 165 -5.58 -17.78 15.22
C SER A 165 -6.34 -16.47 15.04
N VAL A 166 -7.65 -16.54 14.81
CA VAL A 166 -8.52 -15.36 14.70
C VAL A 166 -8.44 -14.53 15.96
N LYS A 167 -8.68 -15.12 17.14
CA LYS A 167 -8.69 -14.39 18.41
C LYS A 167 -7.37 -13.65 18.66
N TYR A 168 -6.24 -14.32 18.47
CA TYR A 168 -4.92 -13.71 18.71
C TYR A 168 -4.61 -12.59 17.71
N ASN A 169 -4.84 -12.84 16.42
CA ASN A 169 -4.48 -11.89 15.38
C ASN A 169 -5.44 -10.70 15.35
N VAL A 170 -6.75 -10.89 15.53
CA VAL A 170 -7.72 -9.77 15.61
C VAL A 170 -7.34 -8.82 16.73
N ALA A 171 -7.06 -9.31 17.94
CA ALA A 171 -6.64 -8.45 19.05
C ALA A 171 -5.35 -7.65 18.73
N THR A 172 -4.38 -8.29 18.06
CA THR A 172 -3.15 -7.61 17.63
C THR A 172 -3.42 -6.53 16.58
N ILE A 173 -4.29 -6.83 15.61
CA ILE A 173 -4.70 -5.89 14.57
C ILE A 173 -5.41 -4.68 15.19
N GLU A 174 -6.37 -4.92 16.08
CA GLU A 174 -7.17 -3.87 16.74
C GLU A 174 -6.28 -2.93 17.56
N ALA A 175 -5.29 -3.47 18.29
CA ALA A 175 -4.33 -2.68 19.06
C ALA A 175 -3.48 -1.74 18.19
N ALA A 176 -3.15 -2.15 16.96
CA ALA A 176 -2.44 -1.30 16.00
C ALA A 176 -3.42 -0.30 15.34
N ARG A 177 -4.57 -0.79 14.90
CA ARG A 177 -5.47 -0.08 13.99
C ARG A 177 -6.35 0.95 14.68
N ASN A 178 -6.96 0.62 15.80
CA ASN A 178 -7.92 1.48 16.49
C ASN A 178 -7.31 2.82 16.95
N PRO A 179 -6.17 2.84 17.68
CA PRO A 179 -5.60 4.10 18.15
C PRO A 179 -4.75 4.83 17.11
N ASN A 180 -4.19 4.12 16.12
CA ASN A 180 -3.20 4.72 15.22
C ASN A 180 -3.69 4.90 13.78
N ILE A 181 -4.35 3.91 13.18
CA ILE A 181 -4.70 3.93 11.76
C ILE A 181 -6.02 4.67 11.57
N LEU A 182 -7.11 4.21 12.18
CA LEU A 182 -8.46 4.79 12.01
C LEU A 182 -8.53 6.33 12.15
N PRO A 183 -8.01 6.95 13.22
CA PRO A 183 -8.01 8.40 13.33
C PRO A 183 -7.08 9.05 12.28
N SER A 184 -5.98 8.39 11.90
CA SER A 184 -5.04 8.91 10.91
C SER A 184 -5.60 8.89 9.48
N ILE A 185 -6.45 7.91 9.14
CA ILE A 185 -7.20 7.91 7.87
C ILE A 185 -8.02 9.20 7.75
N THR A 186 -8.78 9.52 8.80
CA THR A 186 -9.60 10.74 8.84
C THR A 186 -8.73 11.99 8.71
N GLN A 187 -7.64 12.07 9.48
CA GLN A 187 -6.73 13.22 9.49
C GLN A 187 -6.04 13.42 8.14
N LEU A 188 -5.52 12.36 7.53
CA LEU A 188 -4.84 12.41 6.24
C LEU A 188 -5.80 12.83 5.13
N SER A 189 -7.01 12.26 5.13
CA SER A 189 -8.05 12.58 4.15
C SER A 189 -8.49 14.04 4.25
N ASN A 190 -8.73 14.55 5.47
CA ASN A 190 -9.09 15.95 5.67
C ASN A 190 -7.93 16.90 5.30
N ALA A 191 -6.68 16.54 5.62
CA ALA A 191 -5.52 17.32 5.20
C ALA A 191 -5.41 17.40 3.67
N ALA A 192 -5.67 16.29 2.96
CA ALA A 192 -5.70 16.26 1.49
C ALA A 192 -6.83 17.14 0.92
N LEU A 193 -8.05 17.05 1.49
CA LEU A 193 -9.19 17.87 1.08
C LEU A 193 -8.90 19.37 1.30
N SER A 194 -8.36 19.74 2.47
CA SER A 194 -8.00 21.13 2.77
C SER A 194 -6.90 21.66 1.85
N ALA A 195 -5.88 20.86 1.52
CA ALA A 195 -4.85 21.24 0.55
C ALA A 195 -5.41 21.49 -0.87
N MET A 196 -6.60 20.95 -1.16
CA MET A 196 -7.33 21.15 -2.41
C MET A 196 -8.40 22.25 -2.31
N ASN A 197 -8.44 23.01 -1.21
CA ASN A 197 -9.49 24.00 -0.90
C ASN A 197 -10.92 23.40 -0.88
N LEU A 198 -11.05 22.11 -0.54
CA LEU A 198 -12.32 21.44 -0.31
C LEU A 198 -12.65 21.35 1.18
N ALA A 199 -13.94 21.25 1.49
CA ALA A 199 -14.40 21.07 2.85
C ALA A 199 -13.90 19.72 3.44
N PRO A 200 -13.44 19.68 4.71
CA PRO A 200 -12.96 18.47 5.36
C PRO A 200 -14.13 17.57 5.76
N THR A 201 -14.61 16.76 4.83
CA THR A 201 -15.77 15.87 4.98
C THR A 201 -15.40 14.42 5.25
N ALA A 202 -14.13 14.11 5.52
CA ALA A 202 -13.71 12.74 5.78
C ALA A 202 -14.39 12.17 7.03
N ARG A 203 -14.90 10.95 6.89
CA ARG A 203 -15.68 10.27 7.94
C ARG A 203 -14.76 9.83 9.08
N LYS A 204 -15.30 9.85 10.30
CA LYS A 204 -14.69 9.18 11.45
C LYS A 204 -15.06 7.70 11.44
N PHE A 205 -14.13 6.86 11.82
CA PHE A 205 -14.33 5.41 11.93
C PHE A 205 -14.45 5.01 13.40
N PRO A 206 -15.47 4.22 13.77
CA PRO A 206 -15.55 3.64 15.10
C PRO A 206 -14.45 2.59 15.30
N ALA A 207 -14.04 2.39 16.55
CA ALA A 207 -13.15 1.30 16.90
C ALA A 207 -13.79 -0.06 16.60
N THR A 208 -12.96 -1.00 16.17
CA THR A 208 -13.33 -2.42 16.01
C THR A 208 -13.23 -3.15 17.35
N GLY A 209 -13.94 -4.27 17.49
CA GLY A 209 -13.87 -5.10 18.71
C GLY A 209 -14.75 -4.63 19.88
N GLN A 210 -15.68 -3.70 19.64
CA GLN A 210 -16.61 -3.19 20.66
C GLN A 210 -17.86 -4.09 20.70
N TYR A 211 -17.78 -5.22 21.42
CA TYR A 211 -18.91 -6.15 21.64
C TYR A 211 -19.28 -6.22 23.11
#